data_AF-A0A5J6IAI8-F1
#
_entry.id   AF-A0A5J6IAI8-F1
#
_cell.length_a   1.000
_cell.length_b   1.000
_cell.length_c   1.000
_cell.angle_alpha   90.00
_cell.angle_beta   90.00
_cell.angle_gamma   90.00
#
_symmetry.space_group_name_H-M   'P 1'
#
loop_
_entity.id
_entity.type
_entity.pdbx_description
1 polymer ?
#
loop_
_entity_poly.entity_id
_entity_poly.type
_entity_poly.pdbx_seq_one_letter_code
_entity_poly.pdbx_strand_id
1 'polypeptide(L)'
;MGRGLRRISAVGRRPLVAGCTCRIVFRLAPGRLSQEFRPVRALRPGRRAGDPHGMGVLEGKPRRLGGGQSRCPYCGLLQDRVATLDQDWVLLEPDMNPLAHTVPTEHRWIEVSDGRVTVYGVCPPDQSQRCRIEHRLACPAQPLPDLWPWLTSLRGENARRAKRQDDPEPPRPPEEWPDAG
;
A
#
# COMPACT_ATOMS: atom_id res chain seq x y z
N MET A 1 -24.94 59.35 31.19
CA MET A 1 -25.03 58.99 29.75
C MET A 1 -23.80 58.14 29.45
N GLY A 2 -23.80 56.82 29.25
CA GLY A 2 -24.81 55.92 28.69
C GLY A 2 -24.31 55.44 27.32
N ARG A 3 -23.49 54.36 27.31
CA ARG A 3 -23.12 53.44 26.20
C ARG A 3 -21.85 52.68 26.66
N GLY A 4 -21.81 51.37 26.93
CA GLY A 4 -22.62 50.26 26.45
C GLY A 4 -21.84 49.48 25.39
N LEU A 5 -20.74 48.81 25.77
CA LEU A 5 -20.03 47.87 24.90
C LEU A 5 -20.04 46.48 25.53
N ARG A 6 -20.84 45.62 24.91
CA ARG A 6 -21.13 44.25 25.30
C ARG A 6 -19.91 43.37 25.06
N ARG A 7 -19.57 42.54 26.05
CA ARG A 7 -18.70 41.37 25.86
C ARG A 7 -19.41 40.38 24.94
N ILE A 8 -18.77 40.03 23.82
CA ILE A 8 -19.21 38.92 22.98
C ILE A 8 -18.43 37.69 23.45
N SER A 9 -19.11 36.82 24.18
CA SER A 9 -18.60 35.49 24.54
C SER A 9 -18.67 34.59 23.31
N ALA A 10 -17.51 34.21 22.76
CA ALA A 10 -17.43 33.17 21.75
C ALA A 10 -17.43 31.79 22.44
N VAL A 11 -18.61 31.20 22.57
CA VAL A 11 -18.75 29.75 22.85
C VAL A 11 -18.42 29.03 21.55
N GLY A 12 -17.15 28.65 21.38
CA GLY A 12 -16.70 27.75 20.31
C GLY A 12 -17.24 26.34 20.55
N ARG A 13 -18.39 26.04 19.96
CA ARG A 13 -18.94 24.68 19.91
C ARG A 13 -17.96 23.78 19.15
N ARG A 14 -17.47 22.72 19.82
CA ARG A 14 -16.74 21.61 19.20
C ARG A 14 -17.64 20.97 18.12
N PRO A 15 -17.18 20.77 16.87
CA PRO A 15 -17.90 19.91 15.96
C PRO A 15 -17.70 18.46 16.41
N LEU A 16 -18.81 17.80 16.76
CA LEU A 16 -18.87 16.35 16.87
C LEU A 16 -18.56 15.78 15.49
N VAL A 17 -17.39 15.15 15.35
CA VAL A 17 -17.05 14.38 14.15
C VAL A 17 -18.00 13.19 14.12
N ALA A 18 -18.97 13.24 13.21
CA ALA A 18 -19.83 12.13 12.89
C ALA A 18 -18.94 10.99 12.36
N GLY A 19 -18.80 9.92 13.15
CA GLY A 19 -18.18 8.70 12.67
C GLY A 19 -19.00 8.15 11.51
N CYS A 20 -18.45 8.25 10.29
CA CYS A 20 -19.02 7.58 9.12
C CYS A 20 -18.92 6.07 9.35
N THR A 21 -19.99 5.45 9.84
CA THR A 21 -20.17 4.01 9.75
C THR A 21 -20.49 3.67 8.30
N CYS A 22 -19.46 3.50 7.48
CA CYS A 22 -19.63 2.98 6.13
C CYS A 22 -20.08 1.52 6.23
N ARG A 23 -21.39 1.30 6.14
CA ARG A 23 -22.01 -0.02 6.01
C ARG A 23 -21.79 -0.47 4.56
N ILE A 24 -20.69 -1.20 4.32
CA ILE A 24 -20.31 -1.66 2.98
C ILE A 24 -21.11 -2.92 2.63
N VAL A 25 -21.83 -2.86 1.51
CA VAL A 25 -22.44 -4.00 0.82
C VAL A 25 -21.46 -4.43 -0.26
N PHE A 26 -21.04 -5.69 -0.23
CA PHE A 26 -20.19 -6.27 -1.28
C PHE A 26 -20.96 -6.32 -2.61
N ARG A 27 -20.46 -5.65 -3.64
CA ARG A 27 -20.78 -5.96 -5.04
C ARG A 27 -19.51 -6.48 -5.71
N LEU A 28 -19.48 -7.79 -5.94
CA LEU A 28 -18.50 -8.45 -6.79
C LEU A 28 -18.70 -7.95 -8.23
N ALA A 29 -17.68 -7.33 -8.82
CA ALA A 29 -17.61 -7.06 -10.24
C ALA A 29 -16.36 -7.73 -10.81
N PRO A 30 -16.44 -8.50 -11.91
CA PRO A 30 -15.30 -9.18 -12.48
C PRO A 30 -14.52 -8.20 -13.37
N GLY A 31 -13.36 -7.74 -12.90
CA GLY A 31 -12.43 -6.89 -13.66
C GLY A 31 -11.12 -7.63 -13.92
N ARG A 32 -10.67 -7.62 -15.18
CA ARG A 32 -9.63 -8.48 -15.75
C ARG A 32 -8.25 -8.32 -15.10
N LEU A 33 -7.59 -9.48 -14.96
CA LEU A 33 -6.23 -9.71 -14.48
C LEU A 33 -5.18 -8.98 -15.33
N SER A 34 -4.30 -8.25 -14.69
CA SER A 34 -2.90 -8.10 -15.13
C SER A 34 -2.02 -8.72 -14.05
N GLN A 35 -1.84 -10.03 -14.13
CA GLN A 35 -0.93 -10.79 -13.28
C GLN A 35 -0.04 -11.66 -14.17
N GLU A 36 1.13 -11.13 -14.53
CA GLU A 36 2.29 -11.94 -14.90
C GLU A 36 3.02 -12.32 -13.59
N PHE A 37 2.41 -13.17 -12.78
CA PHE A 37 3.11 -13.90 -11.72
C PHE A 37 3.33 -15.32 -12.21
N ARG A 38 4.55 -15.63 -12.64
CA ARG A 38 4.96 -17.01 -12.92
C ARG A 38 5.13 -17.77 -11.60
N PRO A 39 4.39 -18.86 -11.34
CA PRO A 39 4.60 -19.67 -10.16
C PRO A 39 5.90 -20.49 -10.32
N VAL A 40 6.82 -20.35 -9.36
CA VAL A 40 7.97 -21.26 -9.21
C VAL A 40 7.43 -22.61 -8.74
N ARG A 41 7.79 -23.67 -9.47
CA ARG A 41 7.37 -25.07 -9.23
C ARG A 41 7.61 -25.51 -7.79
N ALA A 42 6.62 -26.19 -7.22
CA ALA A 42 6.68 -26.82 -5.92
C ALA A 42 7.75 -27.93 -5.86
N LEU A 43 8.71 -27.81 -4.95
CA LEU A 43 9.52 -28.93 -4.48
C LEU A 43 8.79 -29.58 -3.29
N ARG A 44 8.47 -30.87 -3.42
CA ARG A 44 7.86 -31.69 -2.36
C ARG A 44 8.88 -31.92 -1.22
N PRO A 45 8.56 -31.64 0.06
CA PRO A 45 9.30 -32.19 1.18
C PRO A 45 8.72 -33.56 1.56
N GLY A 46 9.59 -34.58 1.62
CA GLY A 46 9.26 -35.93 2.06
C GLY A 46 8.92 -35.99 3.56
N ARG A 47 7.99 -36.87 3.91
CA ARG A 47 7.60 -37.19 5.29
C ARG A 47 8.70 -38.02 5.97
N ARG A 48 9.05 -37.69 7.23
CA ARG A 48 9.61 -38.65 8.19
C ARG A 48 8.83 -38.57 9.50
N ALA A 49 8.64 -39.73 10.12
CA ALA A 49 7.87 -39.99 11.32
C ALA A 49 8.78 -40.38 12.50
N GLY A 50 8.24 -40.24 13.73
CA GLY A 50 8.73 -40.71 15.04
C GLY A 50 9.05 -39.54 15.99
N ASP A 51 8.69 -39.51 17.28
CA ASP A 51 7.92 -40.32 18.24
C ASP A 51 7.72 -39.43 19.52
N PRO A 52 6.79 -39.68 20.47
CA PRO A 52 6.32 -38.68 21.44
C PRO A 52 6.96 -38.81 22.85
N HIS A 53 7.08 -37.67 23.55
CA HIS A 53 6.62 -37.41 24.93
C HIS A 53 7.34 -36.18 25.53
N GLY A 54 6.56 -35.25 26.08
CA GLY A 54 7.08 -34.08 26.80
C GLY A 54 5.97 -33.07 27.08
N MET A 55 5.24 -33.25 28.20
CA MET A 55 4.27 -32.28 28.70
C MET A 55 5.00 -31.08 29.30
N GLY A 56 5.11 -30.00 28.53
CA GLY A 56 5.48 -28.67 29.00
C GLY A 56 4.30 -27.74 28.82
N VAL A 57 3.76 -27.22 29.92
CA VAL A 57 2.79 -26.12 29.93
C VAL A 57 3.49 -24.90 29.33
N LEU A 58 3.21 -24.60 28.07
CA LEU A 58 3.58 -23.34 27.43
C LEU A 58 2.36 -22.42 27.49
N GLU A 59 2.48 -21.33 28.24
CA GLU A 59 1.55 -20.21 28.21
C GLU A 59 1.23 -19.84 26.76
N GLY A 60 -0.08 -19.85 26.45
CA GLY A 60 -0.58 -19.66 25.11
C GLY A 60 -0.33 -18.24 24.60
N LYS A 61 0.74 -18.04 23.84
CA LYS A 61 0.70 -17.05 22.75
C LYS A 61 -0.49 -17.44 21.85
N PRO A 62 -1.40 -16.52 21.49
CA PRO A 62 -2.45 -16.84 20.53
C PRO A 62 -1.78 -17.31 19.26
N ARG A 63 -1.85 -18.62 19.00
CA ARG A 63 -1.37 -19.22 17.75
C ARG A 63 -2.32 -18.71 16.68
N ARG A 64 -1.96 -17.60 16.03
CA ARG A 64 -2.69 -17.06 14.88
C ARG A 64 -2.81 -18.20 13.87
N LEU A 65 -4.05 -18.62 13.62
CA LEU A 65 -4.37 -19.60 12.61
C LEU A 65 -3.94 -19.03 11.25
N GLY A 66 -2.95 -19.66 10.61
CA GLY A 66 -2.74 -19.49 9.18
C GLY A 66 -1.66 -18.48 8.76
N GLY A 67 -0.52 -18.44 9.44
CA GLY A 67 0.66 -17.79 8.88
C GLY A 67 1.95 -18.57 9.15
N GLY A 68 2.55 -19.14 8.11
CA GLY A 68 3.87 -19.78 8.22
C GLY A 68 4.97 -18.75 8.05
N GLN A 69 6.11 -18.91 8.71
CA GLN A 69 7.30 -18.15 8.35
C GLN A 69 8.00 -18.83 7.17
N SER A 70 8.56 -18.02 6.29
CA SER A 70 9.46 -18.49 5.23
C SER A 70 10.73 -17.65 5.23
N ARG A 71 11.80 -18.16 4.61
CA ARG A 71 13.00 -17.36 4.38
C ARG A 71 12.88 -16.66 3.03
N CYS A 72 13.23 -15.39 3.00
CA CYS A 72 13.38 -14.63 1.77
C CYS A 72 14.50 -15.28 0.92
N PRO A 73 14.25 -15.59 -0.36
CA PRO A 73 15.25 -16.22 -1.22
C PRO A 73 16.41 -15.27 -1.58
N TYR A 74 16.26 -13.96 -1.35
CA TYR A 74 17.26 -12.96 -1.70
C TYR A 74 18.17 -12.59 -0.52
N CYS A 75 17.60 -12.24 0.64
CA CYS A 75 18.39 -11.84 1.81
C CYS A 75 18.47 -12.89 2.93
N GLY A 76 17.72 -14.00 2.83
CA GLY A 76 17.71 -15.07 3.84
C GLY A 76 16.97 -14.77 5.15
N LEU A 77 16.49 -13.53 5.34
CA LEU A 77 15.71 -13.11 6.51
C LEU A 77 14.32 -13.76 6.52
N LEU A 78 13.68 -13.79 7.69
CA LEU A 78 12.33 -14.30 7.84
C LEU A 78 11.31 -13.33 7.26
N GLN A 79 10.21 -13.89 6.76
CA GLN A 79 9.04 -13.16 6.28
C GLN A 79 7.78 -13.96 6.66
N ASP A 80 6.72 -13.23 7.00
CA ASP A 80 5.44 -13.83 7.39
C ASP A 80 4.61 -14.13 6.14
N ARG A 81 4.25 -15.40 5.94
CA ARG A 81 3.31 -15.80 4.88
C ARG A 81 1.89 -15.75 5.42
N VAL A 82 1.13 -14.73 5.05
CA VAL A 82 -0.22 -14.47 5.60
C VAL A 82 -1.28 -14.64 4.52
N ALA A 83 -2.41 -15.27 4.86
CA ALA A 83 -3.52 -15.48 3.95
C ALA A 83 -4.21 -14.16 3.59
N THR A 84 -4.63 -13.99 2.34
CA THR A 84 -5.46 -12.86 1.92
C THR A 84 -6.95 -13.20 2.03
N LEU A 85 -7.82 -12.19 2.04
CA LEU A 85 -9.27 -12.41 1.97
C LEU A 85 -9.70 -13.18 0.71
N ASP A 86 -8.98 -12.98 -0.40
CA ASP A 86 -9.25 -13.59 -1.70
C ASP A 86 -8.66 -15.02 -1.85
N GLN A 87 -8.35 -15.68 -0.73
CA GLN A 87 -7.83 -17.06 -0.66
C GLN A 87 -6.41 -17.29 -1.23
N ASP A 88 -5.62 -16.22 -1.39
CA ASP A 88 -4.20 -16.26 -1.74
C ASP A 88 -3.30 -16.08 -0.50
N TRP A 89 -2.02 -15.77 -0.71
CA TRP A 89 -1.03 -15.50 0.34
C TRP A 89 -0.11 -14.36 -0.06
N VAL A 90 0.31 -13.55 0.91
CA VAL A 90 1.32 -12.50 0.76
C VAL A 90 2.46 -12.70 1.74
N LEU A 91 3.66 -12.26 1.37
CA LEU A 91 4.87 -12.30 2.18
C LEU A 91 5.13 -10.92 2.80
N LEU A 92 4.95 -10.82 4.11
CA LEU A 92 4.98 -9.56 4.85
C LEU A 92 6.23 -9.45 5.72
N GLU A 93 6.68 -8.22 5.93
CA GLU A 93 7.77 -7.91 6.86
C GLU A 93 7.36 -8.29 8.29
N PRO A 94 8.12 -9.15 9.00
CA PRO A 94 7.86 -9.48 10.39
C PRO A 94 8.02 -8.26 11.31
N ASP A 95 7.27 -8.25 12.41
CA ASP A 95 7.46 -7.32 13.54
C ASP A 95 7.44 -5.81 13.21
N MET A 96 6.93 -5.44 12.03
CA MET A 96 6.82 -4.05 11.59
C MET A 96 5.37 -3.71 11.22
N ASN A 97 4.84 -2.68 11.89
CA ASN A 97 3.49 -2.18 11.64
C ASN A 97 3.48 -0.64 11.52
N PRO A 98 3.80 -0.03 10.38
CA PRO A 98 3.77 1.43 10.23
C PRO A 98 2.34 1.99 10.25
N LEU A 99 2.21 3.31 10.35
CA LEU A 99 0.93 3.99 10.17
C LEU A 99 0.49 3.87 8.71
N ALA A 100 -0.75 3.46 8.48
CA ALA A 100 -1.24 3.14 7.15
C ALA A 100 -1.25 4.34 6.19
N HIS A 101 -1.37 5.57 6.71
CA HIS A 101 -1.35 6.79 5.91
C HIS A 101 0.05 7.18 5.40
N THR A 102 1.12 6.58 5.92
CA THR A 102 2.50 6.84 5.45
C THR A 102 2.96 5.82 4.41
N VAL A 103 2.16 4.79 4.16
CA VAL A 103 2.47 3.70 3.23
C VAL A 103 1.63 3.88 1.96
N PRO A 104 2.21 3.69 0.75
CA PRO A 104 1.44 3.70 -0.48
C PRO A 104 0.25 2.75 -0.44
N THR A 105 -0.84 3.15 -1.09
CA THR A 105 -2.14 2.50 -1.00
C THR A 105 -2.11 1.03 -1.39
N GLU A 106 -1.30 0.68 -2.37
CA GLU A 106 -1.17 -0.66 -2.95
C GLU A 106 -0.33 -1.59 -2.05
N HIS A 107 0.42 -1.03 -1.11
CA HIS A 107 1.39 -1.72 -0.26
C HIS A 107 0.98 -1.80 1.22
N ARG A 108 -0.20 -1.28 1.55
CA ARG A 108 -0.75 -1.32 2.92
C ARG A 108 -1.65 -2.54 3.08
N TRP A 109 -1.18 -3.50 3.85
CA TRP A 109 -1.93 -4.71 4.18
C TRP A 109 -2.60 -4.55 5.55
N ILE A 110 -3.92 -4.52 5.58
CA ILE A 110 -4.68 -4.41 6.83
C ILE A 110 -5.03 -5.80 7.32
N GLU A 111 -4.60 -6.13 8.54
CA GLU A 111 -4.98 -7.36 9.21
C GLU A 111 -6.41 -7.24 9.74
N VAL A 112 -7.25 -8.20 9.36
CA VAL A 112 -8.63 -8.34 9.85
C VAL A 112 -8.68 -9.33 11.02
N SER A 113 -9.81 -9.39 11.72
CA SER A 113 -9.95 -10.15 12.98
C SER A 113 -9.68 -11.66 12.87
N ASP A 114 -9.78 -12.23 11.67
CA ASP A 114 -9.51 -13.65 11.41
C ASP A 114 -8.01 -13.94 11.11
N GLY A 115 -7.15 -12.93 11.22
CA GLY A 115 -5.71 -13.03 10.95
C GLY A 115 -5.34 -12.98 9.47
N ARG A 116 -6.32 -12.81 8.56
CA ARG A 116 -6.07 -12.56 7.14
C ARG A 116 -5.74 -11.10 6.89
N VAL A 117 -5.25 -10.81 5.69
CA VAL A 117 -4.95 -9.45 5.26
C VAL A 117 -5.68 -9.05 3.98
N THR A 118 -5.89 -7.76 3.82
CA THR A 118 -6.48 -7.17 2.61
C THR A 118 -5.91 -5.77 2.34
N VAL A 119 -5.95 -5.35 1.07
CA VAL A 119 -5.58 -4.00 0.64
C VAL A 119 -6.84 -3.20 0.40
N TYR A 120 -7.06 -2.13 1.17
CA TYR A 120 -8.15 -1.20 0.88
C TYR A 120 -7.64 -0.13 -0.10
N GLY A 121 -7.87 -0.30 -1.40
CA GLY A 121 -7.32 0.63 -2.41
C GLY A 121 -7.95 2.03 -2.46
N VAL A 122 -9.11 2.24 -1.83
CA VAL A 122 -9.96 3.42 -2.11
C VAL A 122 -10.42 4.20 -0.88
N CYS A 123 -10.32 3.61 0.32
CA CYS A 123 -10.76 4.27 1.55
C CYS A 123 -9.56 4.89 2.27
N PRO A 124 -9.53 6.19 2.60
CA PRO A 124 -8.47 6.75 3.43
C PRO A 124 -8.38 5.96 4.75
N PRO A 125 -7.18 5.55 5.18
CA PRO A 125 -7.04 4.85 6.44
C PRO A 125 -7.26 5.84 7.57
N ASP A 126 -7.74 5.33 8.71
CA ASP A 126 -7.73 6.14 9.93
C ASP A 126 -6.27 6.54 10.27
N GLN A 127 -6.07 7.73 10.85
CA GLN A 127 -4.72 8.25 11.11
C GLN A 127 -3.93 7.37 12.07
N SER A 128 -4.61 6.64 12.96
CA SER A 128 -4.02 5.69 13.90
C SER A 128 -3.95 4.26 13.37
N GLN A 129 -4.62 3.98 12.24
CA GLN A 129 -4.65 2.65 11.65
C GLN A 129 -3.24 2.21 11.28
N ARG A 130 -2.87 1.01 11.72
CA ARG A 130 -1.58 0.40 11.39
C ARG A 130 -1.79 -0.62 10.28
N CYS A 131 -0.79 -0.77 9.42
CA CYS A 131 -0.78 -1.79 8.38
C CYS A 131 0.44 -2.70 8.51
N ARG A 132 0.51 -3.71 7.67
CA ARG A 132 1.72 -4.47 7.35
C ARG A 132 2.17 -4.07 5.95
N ILE A 133 3.42 -4.40 5.62
CA ILE A 133 4.03 -4.14 4.30
C ILE A 133 4.65 -5.42 3.76
N GLU A 134 4.79 -5.55 2.45
CA GLU A 134 5.50 -6.68 1.87
C GLU A 134 6.98 -6.66 2.22
N HIS A 135 7.56 -7.83 2.51
CA HIS A 135 9.00 -7.96 2.78
C HIS A 135 9.86 -7.44 1.62
N ARG A 136 9.36 -7.50 0.37
CA ARG A 136 10.05 -6.99 -0.82
C ARG A 136 10.45 -5.51 -0.69
N LEU A 137 9.67 -4.69 0.03
CA LEU A 137 9.96 -3.26 0.20
C LEU A 137 11.07 -3.00 1.23
N ALA A 138 11.27 -3.92 2.18
CA ALA A 138 12.29 -3.82 3.23
C ALA A 138 13.54 -4.67 2.91
N CYS A 139 13.47 -5.56 1.92
CA CYS A 139 14.53 -6.50 1.59
C CYS A 139 15.79 -5.76 1.10
N PRO A 140 16.94 -5.84 1.81
CA PRO A 140 18.15 -5.11 1.42
C PRO A 140 18.83 -5.68 0.16
N ALA A 141 18.49 -6.92 -0.21
CA ALA A 141 19.02 -7.59 -1.38
C ALA A 141 18.19 -7.33 -2.66
N GLN A 142 17.10 -6.55 -2.56
CA GLN A 142 16.25 -6.19 -3.69
C GLN A 142 16.19 -4.67 -3.86
N PRO A 143 16.20 -4.16 -5.11
CA PRO A 143 15.93 -2.75 -5.33
C PRO A 143 14.48 -2.42 -4.95
N LEU A 144 14.28 -1.24 -4.38
CA LEU A 144 12.94 -0.71 -4.12
C LEU A 144 12.23 -0.53 -5.47
N PRO A 145 11.03 -1.11 -5.68
CA PRO A 145 10.26 -0.85 -6.89
C PRO A 145 9.90 0.64 -7.00
N ASP A 146 9.60 1.10 -8.23
CA ASP A 146 9.02 2.41 -8.43
C ASP A 146 7.61 2.43 -7.82
N LEU A 147 7.49 3.07 -6.65
CA LEU A 147 6.25 3.18 -5.91
C LEU A 147 5.27 4.19 -6.53
N TRP A 148 5.73 5.00 -7.50
CA TRP A 148 4.89 5.97 -8.21
C TRP A 148 5.18 6.01 -9.72
N PRO A 149 4.84 4.95 -10.48
CA PRO A 149 5.13 4.89 -11.92
C PRO A 149 4.58 6.07 -12.73
N TRP A 150 3.41 6.58 -12.34
CA TRP A 150 2.80 7.75 -12.98
C TRP A 150 3.64 9.02 -12.74
N LEU A 151 4.24 9.18 -11.57
CA LEU A 151 5.06 10.35 -11.22
C LEU A 151 6.40 10.29 -11.95
N THR A 152 7.03 9.11 -12.01
CA THR A 152 8.23 8.88 -12.84
C THR A 152 7.97 9.27 -14.30
N SER A 153 6.82 8.83 -14.85
CA SER A 153 6.41 9.17 -16.21
C SER A 153 6.19 10.68 -16.39
N LEU A 154 5.48 11.32 -15.46
CA LEU A 154 5.22 12.77 -15.48
C LEU A 154 6.51 13.58 -15.40
N ARG A 155 7.47 13.18 -14.56
CA ARG A 155 8.78 13.84 -14.47
C ARG A 155 9.54 13.74 -15.79
N GLY A 156 9.49 12.59 -16.46
CA GLY A 156 10.10 12.42 -17.78
C GLY A 156 9.48 13.33 -18.85
N GLU A 157 8.15 13.49 -18.86
CA GLU A 157 7.47 14.45 -19.74
C GLU A 157 7.85 15.89 -19.41
N ASN A 158 7.84 16.27 -18.13
CA ASN A 158 8.19 17.61 -17.69
C ASN A 158 9.64 17.97 -18.05
N ALA A 159 10.58 17.01 -17.97
CA ALA A 159 11.94 17.21 -18.44
C ALA A 159 12.01 17.46 -19.96
N ARG A 160 11.20 16.74 -20.77
CA ARG A 160 11.11 16.99 -22.21
C ARG A 160 10.47 18.35 -22.51
N ARG A 161 9.49 18.79 -21.72
CA ARG A 161 8.88 20.12 -21.84
C ARG A 161 9.85 21.23 -21.53
N ALA A 162 10.62 21.11 -20.45
CA ALA A 162 11.64 22.10 -20.08
C ALA A 162 12.66 22.30 -21.21
N LYS A 163 13.18 21.20 -21.78
CA LYS A 163 14.10 21.26 -22.93
C LYS A 163 13.51 22.02 -24.13
N ARG A 164 12.25 21.77 -24.49
CA ARG A 164 11.57 22.47 -25.60
C ARG A 164 11.35 23.96 -25.33
N GLN A 165 11.26 24.38 -24.08
CA GLN A 165 11.12 25.80 -23.72
C GLN A 165 12.46 26.53 -23.78
N ASP A 166 13.56 25.82 -23.52
CA ASP A 166 14.92 26.36 -23.63
C ASP A 166 15.41 26.42 -25.09
N ASP A 167 14.77 25.67 -26.00
CA ASP A 167 15.07 25.74 -27.42
C ASP A 167 14.69 27.13 -27.98
N PRO A 168 15.58 27.81 -28.74
CA PRO A 168 15.27 29.10 -29.35
C PRO A 168 14.03 29.01 -30.21
N GLU A 169 13.15 30.02 -30.13
CA GLU A 169 11.98 30.09 -30.99
C GLU A 169 12.45 30.04 -32.46
N PRO A 170 11.87 29.14 -33.30
CA PRO A 170 12.22 29.10 -34.71
C PRO A 170 12.02 30.49 -35.33
N PRO A 171 12.88 30.90 -36.27
CA PRO A 171 12.68 32.15 -36.97
C PRO A 171 11.26 32.17 -37.54
N ARG A 172 10.53 33.28 -37.31
CA ARG A 172 9.18 33.45 -37.82
C ARG A 172 9.20 33.15 -39.33
N PRO A 173 8.26 32.33 -39.84
CA PRO A 173 8.18 32.09 -41.27
C PRO A 173 8.02 33.44 -41.99
N PRO A 174 8.59 33.61 -43.19
CA PRO A 174 8.39 34.82 -43.97
C PRO A 174 6.89 35.12 -44.11
N GLU A 175 6.49 36.37 -43.86
CA GLU A 175 5.10 36.83 -44.05
C GLU A 175 4.62 36.65 -45.51
N GLU A 176 5.56 36.53 -46.44
CA GLU A 176 5.31 36.40 -47.87
C GLU A 176 5.16 34.93 -48.24
N TRP A 177 3.91 34.48 -48.32
CA TRP A 177 3.57 33.19 -48.91
C TRP A 177 3.74 33.30 -50.43
N PRO A 178 4.31 32.28 -51.10
CA PRO A 178 4.43 32.30 -52.55
C PRO A 178 3.03 32.41 -53.17
N ASP A 179 2.88 33.38 -54.07
CA ASP A 179 1.65 33.60 -54.81
C ASP A 179 1.30 32.33 -55.57
N ALA A 180 0.15 31.73 -55.24
CA ALA A 180 -0.33 30.54 -55.94
C ALA A 180 -0.91 31.01 -57.28
N GLY A 181 -0.04 31.12 -58.28
CA GLY A 181 -0.38 31.47 -59.67
C GLY A 181 -1.31 30.48 -60.35
#